data_AF-A0A7Z9DUX8-F1
#
_entry.id   AF-A0A7Z9DUX8-F1
#
_cell.length_a   1.000
_cell.length_b   1.000
_cell.length_c   1.000
_cell.angle_alpha   90.00
_cell.angle_beta   90.00
_cell.angle_gamma   90.00
#
_symmetry.space_group_name_H-M   'P 1'
#
loop_
_entity.id
_entity.type
_entity.pdbx_description
1 polymer ?
#
loop_
_entity_poly.entity_id
_entity_poly.type
_entity_poly.pdbx_seq_one_letter_code
_entity_poly.pdbx_strand_id
1 'polypeptide(L)'
;MLNQQETAQTIDLWQSVVTGELGYIQSRQAFLNSCIDRVAMLQKGLQNPRERGTALRLLFYLTLPERQRLFNDLVALASVSHSDIELCREVILSLPKTWLLDNIENSAEDLLADGTDEEYRRLLELYINIDDHLTERLVKRALKHEDADIREAGEDFQKYLV
;
A
#
# COMPACT_ATOMS: atom_id res chain seq x y z
N MET A 1 17.13 37.01 -10.17
CA MET A 1 16.55 36.80 -11.51
C MET A 1 17.41 35.74 -12.18
N LEU A 2 16.81 34.64 -12.65
CA LEU A 2 17.54 33.66 -13.45
C LEU A 2 18.01 34.35 -14.74
N ASN A 3 19.20 34.02 -15.22
CA ASN A 3 19.64 34.51 -16.52
C ASN A 3 18.87 33.81 -17.66
N GLN A 4 19.00 34.30 -18.90
CA GLN A 4 18.24 33.76 -20.04
C GLN A 4 18.54 32.28 -20.32
N GLN A 5 19.77 31.82 -20.09
CA GLN A 5 20.18 30.43 -20.29
C GLN A 5 19.63 29.50 -19.20
N GLU A 6 19.63 29.96 -17.94
CA GLU A 6 19.02 29.25 -16.81
C GLU A 6 17.49 29.15 -16.96
N THR A 7 16.87 30.18 -17.52
CA THR A 7 15.43 30.19 -17.82
C THR A 7 15.09 29.19 -18.93
N ALA A 8 15.90 29.13 -20.00
CA ALA A 8 15.71 28.17 -21.08
C ALA A 8 15.87 26.71 -20.59
N GLN A 9 16.93 26.43 -19.82
CA GLN A 9 17.15 25.09 -19.26
C GLN A 9 16.01 24.65 -18.34
N THR A 10 15.45 25.57 -17.54
CA THR A 10 14.32 25.26 -16.66
C THR A 10 13.07 24.89 -17.46
N ILE A 11 12.81 25.60 -18.57
CA ILE A 11 11.70 25.31 -19.48
C ILE A 11 11.90 23.94 -20.14
N ASP A 12 13.12 23.62 -20.60
CA ASP A 12 13.42 22.33 -21.24
C ASP A 12 13.26 21.15 -20.27
N LEU A 13 13.71 21.29 -19.02
CA LEU A 13 13.52 20.27 -17.99
C LEU A 13 12.03 20.03 -17.70
N TRP A 14 11.24 21.10 -17.60
CA TRP A 14 9.80 20.98 -17.41
C TRP A 14 9.12 20.30 -18.61
N GLN A 15 9.47 20.69 -19.84
CA GLN A 15 8.94 20.06 -21.05
C GLN A 15 9.29 18.56 -21.12
N SER A 16 10.48 18.17 -20.67
CA SER A 16 10.89 16.77 -20.57
C SER A 16 10.00 15.98 -19.61
N VAL A 17 9.69 16.55 -18.43
CA VAL A 17 8.74 15.94 -17.47
C VAL A 17 7.37 15.76 -18.09
N VAL A 18 6.80 16.80 -18.71
CA VAL A 18 5.49 16.75 -19.35
C VAL A 18 5.46 15.71 -20.48
N THR A 19 6.51 15.64 -21.29
CA THR A 19 6.61 14.67 -22.38
C THR A 19 6.66 13.23 -21.84
N GLY A 20 7.44 13.00 -20.78
CA GLY A 20 7.49 11.71 -20.10
C GLY A 20 6.15 11.31 -19.50
N GLU A 21 5.44 12.25 -18.87
CA GLU A 21 4.10 12.02 -18.31
C GLU A 21 3.08 11.65 -19.41
N LEU A 22 3.08 12.36 -20.54
CA LEU A 22 2.21 12.03 -21.68
C LEU A 22 2.49 10.61 -22.22
N GLY A 23 3.77 10.25 -22.35
CA GLY A 23 4.16 8.90 -22.76
C GLY A 23 3.70 7.82 -21.77
N TYR A 24 3.79 8.09 -20.47
CA TYR A 24 3.27 7.21 -19.43
C TYR A 24 1.75 7.07 -19.51
N ILE A 25 1.02 8.17 -19.66
CA ILE A 25 -0.45 8.17 -19.77
C ILE A 25 -0.90 7.32 -20.97
N GLN A 26 -0.26 7.48 -22.13
CA GLN A 26 -0.56 6.69 -23.32
C GLN A 26 -0.29 5.19 -23.09
N SER A 27 0.87 4.86 -22.52
CA SER A 27 1.24 3.47 -22.22
C SER A 27 0.29 2.83 -21.20
N ARG A 28 -0.10 3.58 -20.16
CA ARG A 28 -1.10 3.17 -19.18
C ARG A 28 -2.45 2.89 -19.84
N GLN A 29 -2.95 3.79 -20.68
CA GLN A 29 -4.22 3.59 -21.37
C GLN A 29 -4.19 2.34 -22.26
N ALA A 30 -3.11 2.15 -23.01
CA ALA A 30 -2.91 0.96 -23.83
C ALA A 30 -2.89 -0.32 -22.97
N PHE A 31 -2.17 -0.31 -21.85
CA PHE A 31 -2.14 -1.43 -20.91
C PHE A 31 -3.53 -1.76 -20.35
N LEU A 32 -4.25 -0.76 -19.83
CA LEU A 32 -5.56 -0.97 -19.21
C LEU A 32 -6.62 -1.48 -20.21
N ASN A 33 -6.58 -1.00 -21.45
CA ASN A 33 -7.57 -1.32 -22.48
C ASN A 33 -7.27 -2.62 -23.24
N SER A 34 -6.00 -2.98 -23.40
CA SER A 34 -5.59 -4.06 -24.31
C SER A 34 -4.93 -5.26 -23.62
N CYS A 35 -4.56 -5.16 -22.34
CA CYS A 35 -3.97 -6.28 -21.62
C CYS A 35 -5.03 -7.34 -21.27
N ILE A 36 -4.79 -8.57 -21.71
CA ILE A 36 -5.70 -9.71 -21.54
C ILE A 36 -5.87 -10.06 -20.05
N ASP A 37 -4.79 -10.05 -19.28
CA ASP A 37 -4.80 -10.34 -17.84
C ASP A 37 -3.98 -9.30 -17.06
N ARG A 38 -4.52 -8.08 -17.00
CA ARG A 38 -3.89 -6.98 -16.26
C ARG A 38 -3.72 -7.28 -14.78
N VAL A 39 -4.62 -8.05 -14.17
CA VAL A 39 -4.54 -8.38 -12.73
C VAL A 39 -3.32 -9.25 -12.47
N ALA A 40 -3.10 -10.31 -13.26
CA ALA A 40 -1.91 -11.15 -13.11
C ALA A 40 -0.60 -10.38 -13.38
N MET A 41 -0.60 -9.45 -14.34
CA MET A 41 0.58 -8.61 -14.61
C MET A 41 0.87 -7.64 -13.47
N LEU A 42 -0.15 -7.01 -12.91
CA LEU A 42 0.00 -6.13 -11.76
C LEU A 42 0.44 -6.90 -10.52
N GLN A 43 -0.09 -8.11 -10.30
CA GLN A 43 0.35 -9.00 -9.22
C GLN A 43 1.85 -9.28 -9.30
N LYS A 44 2.37 -9.62 -10.48
CA LYS A 44 3.82 -9.79 -10.68
C LYS A 44 4.60 -8.50 -10.42
N GLY A 45 4.07 -7.36 -10.85
CA GLY A 45 4.66 -6.05 -10.61
C GLY A 45 4.75 -5.70 -9.12
N LEU A 46 3.76 -6.09 -8.30
CA LEU A 46 3.78 -5.89 -6.85
C LEU A 46 4.95 -6.62 -6.17
N GLN A 47 5.34 -7.78 -6.72
CA GLN A 47 6.45 -8.60 -6.21
C GLN A 47 7.82 -8.11 -6.68
N ASN A 48 7.90 -7.16 -7.62
CA ASN A 48 9.15 -6.58 -8.11
C ASN A 48 9.32 -5.15 -7.57
N PRO A 49 10.29 -4.87 -6.67
CA PRO A 49 10.49 -3.53 -6.11
C PRO A 49 10.68 -2.41 -7.14
N ARG A 50 11.20 -2.72 -8.34
CA ARG A 50 11.36 -1.72 -9.42
C ARG A 50 10.06 -1.36 -10.12
N GLU A 51 9.07 -2.25 -10.07
CA GLU A 51 7.78 -2.10 -10.75
C GLU A 51 6.64 -1.78 -9.78
N ARG A 52 6.80 -2.12 -8.48
CA ARG A 52 5.78 -2.04 -7.44
C ARG A 52 5.08 -0.69 -7.38
N GLY A 53 5.83 0.41 -7.32
CA GLY A 53 5.24 1.75 -7.29
C GLY A 53 4.39 2.05 -8.53
N THR A 54 4.78 1.56 -9.71
CA THR A 54 3.98 1.68 -10.93
C THR A 54 2.74 0.80 -10.86
N ALA A 55 2.88 -0.46 -10.42
CA ALA A 55 1.77 -1.39 -10.27
C ALA A 55 0.71 -0.82 -9.30
N LEU A 56 1.11 -0.40 -8.11
CA LEU A 56 0.23 0.20 -7.10
C LEU A 56 -0.55 1.41 -7.64
N ARG A 57 0.09 2.33 -8.37
CA ARG A 57 -0.62 3.47 -9.00
C ARG A 57 -1.67 3.02 -10.02
N LEU A 58 -1.44 1.88 -10.70
CA LEU A 58 -2.39 1.33 -11.67
C LEU A 58 -3.59 0.65 -11.00
N LEU A 59 -3.48 0.20 -9.74
CA LEU A 59 -4.59 -0.44 -9.03
C LEU A 59 -5.80 0.49 -8.87
N PHE A 60 -5.59 1.81 -8.78
CA PHE A 60 -6.69 2.80 -8.71
C PHE A 60 -7.57 2.86 -9.97
N TYR A 61 -7.10 2.33 -11.10
CA TYR A 61 -7.87 2.25 -12.34
C TYR A 61 -8.62 0.93 -12.51
N LEU A 62 -8.38 -0.04 -11.62
CA LEU A 62 -9.05 -1.32 -11.64
C LEU A 62 -10.46 -1.23 -11.06
N THR A 63 -11.33 -2.11 -11.56
CA THR A 63 -12.64 -2.33 -10.94
C THR A 63 -12.48 -2.86 -9.52
N LEU A 64 -13.52 -2.72 -8.70
CA LEU A 64 -13.48 -3.21 -7.31
C LEU A 64 -13.15 -4.72 -7.21
N PRO A 65 -13.80 -5.63 -7.98
CA PRO A 65 -13.46 -7.06 -7.92
C PRO A 65 -12.00 -7.35 -8.30
N GLU A 66 -11.44 -6.61 -9.26
CA GLU A 66 -10.04 -6.77 -9.66
C GLU A 66 -9.07 -6.33 -8.56
N ARG A 67 -9.35 -5.21 -7.86
CA ARG A 67 -8.56 -4.79 -6.70
C ARG A 67 -8.64 -5.81 -5.56
N GLN A 68 -9.85 -6.31 -5.27
CA GLN A 68 -10.07 -7.32 -4.22
C GLN A 68 -9.27 -8.61 -4.48
N ARG A 69 -9.05 -9.00 -5.75
CA ARG A 69 -8.21 -10.16 -6.09
C ARG A 69 -6.73 -10.00 -5.70
N LEU A 70 -6.26 -8.76 -5.54
CA LEU A 70 -4.87 -8.44 -5.15
C LEU A 70 -4.77 -8.13 -3.64
N PHE A 71 -5.87 -8.25 -2.89
CA PHE A 71 -5.93 -7.80 -1.50
C PHE A 71 -4.89 -8.47 -0.61
N ASN A 72 -4.72 -9.79 -0.71
CA ASN A 72 -3.77 -10.50 0.14
C ASN A 72 -2.31 -10.07 -0.14
N ASP A 73 -1.96 -9.82 -1.41
CA ASP A 73 -0.64 -9.28 -1.76
C ASP A 73 -0.44 -7.87 -1.18
N LEU A 74 -1.49 -7.05 -1.17
CA LEU A 74 -1.44 -5.71 -0.58
C LEU A 74 -1.27 -5.78 0.94
N VAL A 75 -2.00 -6.64 1.64
CA VAL A 75 -1.87 -6.80 3.09
C VAL A 75 -0.47 -7.29 3.46
N ALA A 76 0.09 -8.24 2.71
CA ALA A 76 1.47 -8.71 2.89
C ALA A 76 2.51 -7.61 2.64
N LEU A 77 2.31 -6.74 1.64
CA LEU A 77 3.19 -5.59 1.42
C LEU A 77 3.02 -4.53 2.51
N ALA A 78 1.80 -4.33 3.02
CA ALA A 78 1.52 -3.37 4.08
C ALA A 78 1.98 -3.84 5.47
N SER A 79 2.40 -5.11 5.63
CA SER A 79 2.91 -5.66 6.89
C SER A 79 4.42 -5.51 7.07
N VAL A 80 5.17 -4.99 6.09
CA VAL A 80 6.63 -4.81 6.19
C VAL A 80 7.07 -3.43 5.71
N SER A 81 8.22 -2.97 6.20
CA SER A 81 8.74 -1.63 5.90
C SER A 81 9.37 -1.57 4.51
N HIS A 82 8.87 -0.67 3.66
CA HIS A 82 9.49 -0.36 2.35
C HIS A 82 9.04 1.00 1.80
N SER A 83 9.71 1.48 0.75
CA SER A 83 9.45 2.80 0.16
C SER A 83 8.03 3.03 -0.35
N ASP A 84 7.33 1.97 -0.74
CA ASP A 84 5.97 2.05 -1.31
C ASP A 84 4.83 1.78 -0.29
N ILE A 85 5.12 1.71 1.02
CA ILE A 85 4.16 1.21 2.02
C ILE A 85 2.91 2.09 2.10
N GLU A 86 3.10 3.41 2.09
CA GLU A 86 1.98 4.37 2.14
C GLU A 86 1.06 4.22 0.93
N LEU A 87 1.62 4.04 -0.27
CA LEU A 87 0.82 3.81 -1.46
C LEU A 87 0.06 2.47 -1.39
N CYS A 88 0.67 1.44 -0.79
CA CYS A 88 -0.02 0.17 -0.54
C CYS A 88 -1.23 0.37 0.40
N ARG A 89 -1.04 1.09 1.50
CA ARG A 89 -2.08 1.44 2.47
C ARG A 89 -3.19 2.26 1.83
N GLU A 90 -2.86 3.26 1.01
CA GLU A 90 -3.85 4.04 0.26
C GLU A 90 -4.73 3.15 -0.63
N VAL A 91 -4.13 2.17 -1.33
CA VAL A 91 -4.89 1.23 -2.17
C VAL A 91 -5.81 0.37 -1.29
N ILE A 92 -5.33 -0.15 -0.17
CA ILE A 92 -6.16 -0.92 0.79
C ILE A 92 -7.33 -0.06 1.28
N LEU A 93 -7.06 1.15 1.76
CA LEU A 93 -8.06 2.08 2.28
C LEU A 93 -9.05 2.58 1.21
N SER A 94 -8.74 2.42 -0.07
CA SER A 94 -9.66 2.70 -1.18
C SER A 94 -10.76 1.65 -1.38
N LEU A 95 -10.68 0.51 -0.69
CA LEU A 95 -11.71 -0.53 -0.70
C LEU A 95 -12.87 -0.17 0.26
N PRO A 96 -14.09 -0.68 0.03
CA PRO A 96 -15.22 -0.41 0.92
C PRO A 96 -14.91 -0.84 2.37
N LYS A 97 -15.10 0.07 3.33
CA LYS A 97 -14.80 -0.19 4.75
C LYS A 97 -15.43 -1.48 5.28
N THR A 98 -16.70 -1.74 4.95
CA THR A 98 -17.38 -2.97 5.38
C THR A 98 -16.67 -4.22 4.85
N TRP A 99 -16.23 -4.20 3.60
CA TRP A 99 -15.49 -5.30 3.02
C TRP A 99 -14.11 -5.46 3.68
N LEU A 100 -13.40 -4.37 3.99
CA LEU A 100 -12.12 -4.44 4.71
C LEU A 100 -12.29 -5.12 6.07
N LEU A 101 -13.31 -4.73 6.85
CA LEU A 101 -13.60 -5.30 8.16
C LEU A 101 -13.87 -6.81 8.10
N ASP A 102 -14.53 -7.29 7.03
CA ASP A 102 -14.85 -8.70 6.85
C ASP A 102 -13.65 -9.56 6.41
N ASN A 103 -12.57 -8.95 5.88
CA ASN A 103 -11.50 -9.67 5.17
C ASN A 103 -10.09 -9.47 5.74
N ILE A 104 -9.80 -8.33 6.37
CA ILE A 104 -8.42 -7.94 6.67
C ILE A 104 -7.76 -8.81 7.74
N GLU A 105 -8.48 -9.22 8.78
CA GLU A 105 -7.92 -10.09 9.82
C GLU A 105 -7.59 -11.47 9.25
N ASN A 106 -8.47 -12.03 8.41
CA ASN A 106 -8.21 -13.31 7.74
C ASN A 106 -6.97 -13.24 6.83
N SER A 107 -6.78 -12.12 6.12
CA SER A 107 -5.59 -11.94 5.28
C SER A 107 -4.31 -11.70 6.10
N ALA A 108 -4.42 -11.18 7.32
CA ALA A 108 -3.29 -10.85 8.17
C ALA A 108 -2.89 -12.01 9.11
N GLU A 109 -3.73 -13.03 9.29
CA GLU A 109 -3.52 -14.05 10.30
C GLU A 109 -2.18 -14.78 10.12
N ASP A 110 -1.90 -15.27 8.92
CA ASP A 110 -0.64 -15.98 8.64
C ASP A 110 0.59 -15.07 8.84
N LEU A 111 0.45 -13.77 8.56
CA LEU A 111 1.52 -12.78 8.74
C LEU A 111 1.78 -12.50 10.23
N LEU A 112 0.74 -12.56 11.07
CA LEU A 112 0.84 -12.31 12.51
C LEU A 112 1.19 -13.57 13.31
N ALA A 113 0.88 -14.76 12.78
CA ALA A 113 1.17 -16.03 13.43
C ALA A 113 2.68 -16.32 13.45
N ASP A 114 3.36 -16.07 12.32
CA ASP A 114 4.81 -16.25 12.16
C ASP A 114 5.56 -14.90 12.14
N GLY A 115 4.88 -13.80 12.44
CA GLY A 115 5.40 -12.44 12.36
C GLY A 115 6.22 -12.00 13.57
N THR A 116 6.89 -10.88 13.40
CA THR A 116 7.71 -10.19 14.40
C THR A 116 7.02 -8.90 14.85
N ASP A 117 7.69 -8.10 15.67
CA ASP A 117 7.19 -6.77 16.03
C ASP A 117 6.96 -5.87 14.81
N GLU A 118 7.72 -6.08 13.72
CA GLU A 118 7.53 -5.36 12.46
C GLU A 118 6.12 -5.56 11.91
N GLU A 119 5.68 -6.80 11.68
CA GLU A 119 4.35 -7.10 11.15
C GLU A 119 3.24 -6.54 12.04
N TYR A 120 3.37 -6.69 13.36
CA TYR A 120 2.42 -6.14 14.31
C TYR A 120 2.36 -4.61 14.22
N ARG A 121 3.50 -3.91 14.23
CA ARG A 121 3.53 -2.43 14.15
C ARG A 121 2.98 -1.94 12.82
N ARG A 122 3.39 -2.55 11.70
CA ARG A 122 2.94 -2.11 10.36
C ARG A 122 1.44 -2.33 10.16
N LEU A 123 0.88 -3.43 10.68
CA LEU A 123 -0.56 -3.71 10.64
C LEU A 123 -1.35 -2.83 11.62
N LEU A 124 -0.82 -2.52 12.82
CA LEU A 124 -1.44 -1.57 13.74
C LEU A 124 -1.57 -0.17 13.13
N GLU A 125 -0.52 0.31 12.45
CA GLU A 125 -0.55 1.57 11.69
C GLU A 125 -1.57 1.56 10.54
N LEU A 126 -1.85 0.40 9.95
CA LEU A 126 -2.91 0.29 8.95
C LEU A 126 -4.29 0.26 9.63
N TYR A 127 -4.46 -0.52 10.69
CA TYR A 127 -5.75 -0.77 11.35
C TYR A 127 -6.32 0.50 11.97
N ILE A 128 -5.47 1.38 12.52
CA ILE A 128 -5.90 2.66 13.10
C ILE A 128 -6.56 3.58 12.06
N ASN A 129 -6.20 3.42 10.78
CA ASN A 129 -6.83 4.17 9.68
C ASN A 129 -8.11 3.51 9.14
N ILE A 130 -8.43 2.30 9.59
CA ILE A 130 -9.63 1.55 9.18
C ILE A 130 -10.71 1.65 10.25
N ASP A 131 -10.41 1.20 11.48
CA ASP A 131 -11.39 1.06 12.54
C ASP A 131 -10.77 0.86 13.94
N ASP A 132 -11.33 1.54 14.95
CA ASP A 132 -10.83 1.49 16.33
C ASP A 132 -11.00 0.10 16.96
N HIS A 133 -12.12 -0.60 16.71
CA HIS A 133 -12.34 -1.93 17.28
C HIS A 133 -11.41 -2.98 16.64
N LEU A 134 -11.12 -2.83 15.35
CA LEU A 134 -10.11 -3.66 14.68
C LEU A 134 -8.72 -3.44 15.30
N THR A 135 -8.35 -2.18 15.50
CA THR A 135 -7.09 -1.79 16.15
C THR A 135 -7.00 -2.34 17.58
N GLU A 136 -8.07 -2.19 18.35
CA GLU A 136 -8.15 -2.67 19.73
C GLU A 136 -7.93 -4.19 19.84
N ARG A 137 -8.45 -4.98 18.90
CA ARG A 137 -8.23 -6.44 18.88
C ARG A 137 -6.75 -6.78 18.68
N LEU A 138 -6.08 -6.13 17.73
CA LEU A 138 -4.67 -6.37 17.47
C LEU A 138 -3.78 -5.88 18.62
N VAL A 139 -4.09 -4.72 19.23
CA VAL A 139 -3.42 -4.25 20.45
C VAL A 139 -3.55 -5.28 21.57
N LYS A 140 -4.76 -5.80 21.84
CA LYS A 140 -4.99 -6.82 22.87
C LYS A 140 -4.24 -8.13 22.59
N ARG A 141 -4.08 -8.51 21.32
CA ARG A 141 -3.26 -9.66 20.91
C ARG A 141 -1.78 -9.40 21.19
N ALA A 142 -1.27 -8.26 20.75
CA ALA A 142 0.12 -7.85 20.92
C ALA A 142 0.54 -7.79 22.41
N LEU A 143 -0.28 -7.17 23.27
CA LEU A 143 -0.02 -7.06 24.72
C LEU A 143 0.06 -8.41 25.45
N LYS A 144 -0.50 -9.47 24.89
CA LYS A 144 -0.47 -10.83 25.45
C LYS A 144 0.63 -11.71 24.86
N HIS A 145 1.40 -11.20 23.91
CA HIS A 145 2.42 -11.96 23.21
C HIS A 145 3.61 -12.28 24.14
N GLU A 146 4.28 -13.41 23.92
CA GLU A 146 5.44 -13.83 24.72
C GLU A 146 6.70 -13.02 24.38
N ASP A 147 6.79 -12.57 23.13
CA ASP A 147 7.84 -11.65 22.66
C ASP A 147 7.66 -10.24 23.25
N ALA A 148 8.75 -9.67 23.78
CA ALA A 148 8.75 -8.34 24.36
C ALA A 148 8.56 -7.22 23.34
N ASP A 149 9.12 -7.35 22.13
CA ASP A 149 9.09 -6.30 21.11
C ASP A 149 7.67 -6.19 20.51
N ILE A 150 6.98 -7.32 20.37
CA ILE A 150 5.55 -7.35 20.00
C ILE A 150 4.68 -6.75 21.11
N ARG A 151 4.97 -7.01 22.39
CA ARG A 151 4.23 -6.35 23.49
C ARG A 151 4.42 -4.84 23.47
N GLU A 152 5.65 -4.38 23.24
CA GLU A 152 5.96 -2.95 23.12
C GLU A 152 5.15 -2.30 21.99
N ALA A 153 5.02 -2.96 20.83
CA ALA A 153 4.13 -2.51 19.76
C ALA A 153 2.68 -2.35 20.25
N GLY A 154 2.18 -3.30 21.03
CA GLY A 154 0.85 -3.20 21.65
C GLY A 154 0.71 -2.00 22.59
N GLU A 155 1.68 -1.79 23.48
CA GLU A 155 1.71 -0.66 24.43
C GLU A 155 1.75 0.68 23.70
N ASP A 156 2.56 0.77 22.65
CA ASP A 156 2.70 1.96 21.81
C ASP A 156 1.39 2.36 21.14
N PHE A 157 0.56 1.39 20.75
CA PHE A 157 -0.69 1.66 20.06
C PHE A 157 -1.89 1.76 20.99
N GLN A 158 -1.80 1.23 22.21
CA GLN A 158 -2.87 1.35 23.22
C GLN A 158 -3.23 2.81 23.51
N LYS A 159 -2.25 3.72 23.47
CA LYS A 159 -2.46 5.16 23.74
C LYS A 159 -3.33 5.89 22.71
N TYR A 160 -3.59 5.29 21.55
CA TYR A 160 -4.44 5.88 20.51
C TYR A 160 -5.91 5.44 20.60
N LEU A 161 -6.26 4.55 21.53
CA LEU A 161 -7.63 4.02 21.71
C LEU A 161 -8.43 4.76 22.80
N VAL A 162 -8.03 5.99 23.14
CA VAL A 162 -8.58 6.81 24.25
C VAL A 162 -9.74 7.68 23.80
#